data_AF-A0AAJ1TMT1-F1
#
_entry.id   AF-A0AAJ1TMT1-F1
#
_cell.length_a   1.000
_cell.length_b   1.000
_cell.length_c   1.000
_cell.angle_alpha   90.00
_cell.angle_beta   90.00
_cell.angle_gamma   90.00
#
_symmetry.space_group_name_H-M   'P 1'
#
loop_
_entity.id
_entity.type
_entity.pdbx_description
1 polymer ?
#
loop_
_entity_poly.entity_id
_entity_poly.type
_entity_poly.pdbx_seq_one_letter_code
_entity_poly.pdbx_strand_id
1 'polypeptide(L)'
;MTPAERDRFEKCLALANRGATAGEREAARAAAERIAAGAGLSLTEAAASLRNPRFSAAEPEPPRRPPPSPRRPFAWAQPKEPVKPITVEELRRQKAETEAWKKRAAASAELKRKRERAEQEAYAAEQRAAQAERDREWAAAQARRKVP
;
A
#
# COMPACT_ATOMS: atom_id res chain seq x y z
N MET A 1 34.60 -8.58 -18.49
CA MET A 1 33.18 -8.94 -18.27
C MET A 1 33.04 -10.45 -18.33
N THR A 2 32.52 -11.08 -17.28
CA THR A 2 32.27 -12.53 -17.21
C THR A 2 31.10 -12.93 -18.12
N PRO A 3 30.95 -14.21 -18.51
CA PRO A 3 29.82 -14.67 -19.31
C PRO A 3 28.45 -14.36 -18.69
N ALA A 4 28.32 -14.49 -17.37
CA ALA A 4 27.09 -14.17 -16.64
C ALA A 4 26.79 -12.65 -16.58
N GLU A 5 27.82 -11.81 -16.57
CA GLU A 5 27.65 -10.35 -16.69
C GLU A 5 27.28 -9.95 -18.12
N ARG A 6 27.83 -10.63 -19.13
CA ARG A 6 27.49 -10.41 -20.54
C ARG A 6 26.01 -10.71 -20.83
N ASP A 7 25.50 -11.85 -20.35
CA ASP A 7 24.07 -12.20 -20.48
C ASP A 7 23.15 -11.20 -19.75
N ARG A 8 23.53 -10.78 -18.53
CA ARG A 8 22.78 -9.73 -17.80
C ARG A 8 22.81 -8.40 -18.54
N PHE A 9 23.96 -8.00 -19.07
CA PHE A 9 24.12 -6.78 -19.86
C PHE A 9 23.26 -6.81 -21.14
N GLU A 10 23.25 -7.93 -21.86
CA GLU A 10 22.41 -8.13 -23.05
C GLU A 10 20.91 -8.01 -22.72
N LYS A 11 20.46 -8.63 -21.63
CA LYS A 11 19.07 -8.51 -21.15
C LYS A 11 18.70 -7.07 -20.77
N CYS A 12 19.60 -6.35 -20.10
CA CYS A 12 19.39 -4.94 -19.77
C CYS A 12 19.31 -4.06 -21.03
N LEU A 13 20.14 -4.30 -22.05
CA LEU A 13 20.04 -3.59 -23.33
C LEU A 13 18.73 -3.91 -24.08
N ALA A 14 18.28 -5.16 -24.06
CA ALA A 14 17.00 -5.53 -24.67
C ALA A 14 15.82 -4.80 -23.99
N LEU A 15 15.83 -4.73 -22.65
CA LEU A 15 14.81 -4.02 -21.87
C LEU A 15 14.89 -2.49 -22.05
N ALA A 16 16.09 -1.92 -22.17
CA ALA A 16 16.27 -0.50 -22.45
C ALA A 16 15.66 -0.08 -23.81
N ASN A 17 15.64 -0.99 -24.79
CA ASN A 17 15.09 -0.75 -26.13
C ASN A 17 13.60 -1.05 -26.24
N ARG A 18 13.09 -2.07 -25.52
CA ARG A 18 11.72 -2.60 -25.67
C ARG A 18 10.85 -2.50 -24.42
N GLY A 19 11.33 -1.85 -23.36
CA GLY A 19 10.58 -1.66 -22.12
C GLY A 19 9.27 -0.92 -22.35
N ALA A 20 8.20 -1.36 -21.68
CA ALA A 20 6.84 -0.88 -21.91
C ALA A 20 6.68 0.58 -21.47
N THR A 21 7.33 0.97 -20.37
CA THR A 21 7.29 2.33 -19.83
C THR A 21 8.63 3.06 -19.98
N ALA A 22 8.59 4.40 -19.93
CA ALA A 22 9.80 5.22 -19.94
C ALA A 22 10.72 4.90 -18.75
N GLY A 23 10.15 4.75 -17.55
CA GLY A 23 10.90 4.43 -16.34
C GLY A 23 11.60 3.07 -16.41
N GLU A 24 10.98 2.05 -17.01
CA GLU A 24 11.64 0.75 -17.23
C GLU A 24 12.81 0.86 -18.20
N ARG A 25 12.67 1.63 -19.29
CA ARG A 25 13.74 1.82 -20.27
C ARG A 25 14.93 2.56 -19.66
N GLU A 26 14.67 3.61 -18.87
CA GLU A 26 15.69 4.37 -18.17
C GLU A 26 16.41 3.53 -17.11
N ALA A 27 15.66 2.81 -16.28
CA ALA A 27 16.22 1.92 -15.26
C ALA A 27 17.08 0.81 -15.88
N ALA A 28 16.63 0.24 -17.01
CA ALA A 28 17.38 -0.77 -17.74
C ALA A 28 18.68 -0.21 -18.35
N ARG A 29 18.65 1.03 -18.87
CA ARG A 29 19.86 1.72 -19.36
C ARG A 29 20.86 1.97 -18.23
N ALA A 30 20.41 2.49 -17.10
CA ALA A 30 21.26 2.71 -15.92
C ALA A 30 21.83 1.39 -15.36
N ALA A 31 21.09 0.29 -15.43
CA ALA A 31 21.59 -1.04 -15.07
C ALA A 31 22.67 -1.53 -16.04
N ALA A 32 22.47 -1.38 -17.35
CA ALA A 32 23.46 -1.73 -18.36
C ALA A 32 24.76 -0.93 -18.17
N GLU A 33 24.66 0.37 -17.88
CA GLU A 33 25.80 1.24 -17.60
C GLU A 33 26.62 0.77 -16.39
N ARG A 34 25.95 0.41 -15.29
CA ARG A 34 26.65 -0.13 -14.10
C ARG A 34 27.38 -1.44 -14.39
N ILE A 35 26.79 -2.33 -15.20
CA ILE A 35 27.43 -3.60 -15.57
C ILE A 35 28.64 -3.35 -16.47
N ALA A 36 28.53 -2.42 -17.43
CA ALA A 36 29.65 -2.02 -18.28
C ALA A 36 30.80 -1.40 -17.46
N ALA A 37 30.47 -0.47 -16.56
CA ALA A 37 31.42 0.20 -15.68
C ALA A 37 32.13 -0.79 -14.73
N GLY A 38 31.41 -1.78 -14.20
CA GLY A 38 32.01 -2.85 -13.38
C GLY A 38 33.03 -3.70 -14.14
N ALA A 39 32.95 -3.73 -15.47
CA ALA A 39 33.92 -4.38 -16.36
C ALA A 39 34.99 -3.42 -16.91
N GLY A 40 34.99 -2.14 -16.49
CA GLY A 40 35.92 -1.12 -16.96
C GLY A 40 35.64 -0.64 -18.39
N LEU A 41 34.43 -0.85 -18.92
CA LEU A 41 34.04 -0.49 -20.28
C LEU A 41 32.99 0.63 -20.25
N SER A 42 32.99 1.47 -21.28
CA SER A 42 31.85 2.33 -21.57
C SER A 42 30.66 1.53 -22.11
N LEU A 43 29.45 2.08 -22.01
CA LEU A 43 28.22 1.43 -22.50
C LEU A 43 28.33 1.07 -24.00
N THR A 44 28.94 1.93 -24.81
CA THR A 44 29.11 1.73 -26.25
C THR A 44 30.17 0.66 -26.56
N GLU A 45 31.28 0.63 -25.83
CA GLU A 45 32.31 -0.42 -25.94
C GLU A 45 31.77 -1.79 -25.52
N ALA A 46 31.01 -1.84 -24.42
CA ALA A 46 30.35 -3.05 -23.98
C ALA A 46 29.31 -3.54 -25.02
N ALA A 47 28.52 -2.63 -25.62
CA ALA A 47 27.59 -2.97 -26.70
C ALA A 47 28.30 -3.42 -27.99
N ALA A 48 29.48 -2.87 -28.31
CA ALA A 48 30.29 -3.31 -29.45
C ALA A 48 30.87 -4.71 -29.20
N SER A 49 31.25 -5.02 -27.96
CA SER A 49 31.77 -6.35 -27.57
C SER A 49 30.74 -7.47 -27.76
N LEU A 50 29.43 -7.14 -27.74
CA LEU A 50 28.35 -8.09 -28.05
C LEU A 50 28.33 -8.50 -29.53
N ARG A 51 28.73 -7.61 -30.44
CA ARG A 51 28.70 -7.85 -31.90
C ARG A 51 29.86 -8.69 -32.41
N ASN A 52 30.88 -8.91 -31.59
CA ASN A 52 32.07 -9.67 -31.98
C ASN A 52 31.82 -11.18 -31.77
N PRO A 53 31.77 -12.01 -32.83
CA PRO A 53 31.44 -13.45 -32.73
C PRO A 53 32.57 -14.28 -32.10
N ARG A 54 33.74 -13.68 -31.85
CA ARG A 54 34.97 -14.37 -31.40
C ARG A 54 34.90 -14.99 -29.99
N PHE A 55 33.79 -14.83 -29.29
CA PHE A 55 33.50 -15.50 -28.01
C PHE A 55 32.28 -16.43 -28.07
N SER A 56 31.86 -16.85 -29.26
CA SER A 56 31.04 -18.05 -29.39
C SER A 56 31.96 -19.26 -29.32
N ALA A 57 32.40 -19.62 -28.11
CA ALA A 57 32.83 -20.99 -27.87
C ALA A 57 31.67 -21.86 -28.33
N ALA A 58 31.90 -22.69 -29.35
CA ALA A 58 30.95 -23.72 -29.73
C ALA A 58 30.82 -24.64 -28.52
N GLU A 59 29.81 -24.40 -27.69
CA GLU A 59 29.42 -25.36 -26.68
C GLU A 59 28.99 -26.64 -27.42
N PRO A 60 29.51 -27.82 -27.02
CA PRO A 60 28.95 -29.07 -27.51
C PRO A 60 27.45 -29.08 -27.18
N GLU A 61 26.63 -29.46 -28.16
CA GLU A 61 25.17 -29.55 -28.00
C GLU A 61 24.87 -30.32 -26.70
N PRO A 62 24.23 -29.69 -25.70
CA PRO A 62 23.96 -30.38 -24.45
C PRO A 62 23.10 -31.61 -24.75
N PRO A 63 23.35 -32.76 -24.10
CA PRO A 63 22.56 -33.96 -24.33
C PRO A 63 21.09 -33.62 -24.18
N ARG A 64 20.26 -34.10 -25.13
CA ARG A 64 18.82 -33.82 -25.17
C ARG A 64 18.23 -34.05 -23.78
N ARG A 65 17.87 -32.95 -23.12
CA ARG A 65 17.24 -33.02 -21.80
C ARG A 65 15.89 -33.73 -21.98
N PRO A 66 15.52 -34.66 -21.08
CA PRO A 66 14.17 -35.22 -21.11
C PRO A 66 13.14 -34.08 -21.03
N PRO A 67 11.97 -34.24 -21.66
CA PRO A 67 10.94 -33.22 -21.59
C PRO A 67 10.63 -32.88 -20.13
N PRO A 68 10.41 -31.60 -19.80
CA PRO A 68 10.10 -31.22 -18.43
C PRO A 68 8.85 -31.96 -17.97
N SER A 69 8.88 -32.46 -16.73
CA SER A 69 7.70 -33.07 -16.12
C SER A 69 6.50 -32.13 -16.24
N PRO A 70 5.29 -32.65 -16.50
CA PRO A 70 4.10 -31.81 -16.60
C PRO A 70 3.98 -30.96 -15.34
N ARG A 71 3.83 -29.64 -15.53
CA ARG A 71 3.70 -28.70 -14.42
C ARG A 71 2.49 -29.10 -13.58
N ARG A 72 2.63 -29.13 -12.26
CA ARG A 72 1.48 -29.32 -11.37
C ARG A 72 0.42 -28.27 -11.70
N PRO A 73 -0.88 -28.64 -11.75
CA PRO A 73 -1.94 -27.66 -11.95
C PRO A 73 -1.87 -26.59 -10.86
N PHE A 74 -2.12 -25.35 -11.23
CA PHE A 74 -2.23 -24.27 -10.25
C PHE A 74 -3.35 -24.58 -9.25
N ALA A 75 -3.22 -24.09 -8.01
CA ALA A 75 -4.21 -24.34 -6.95
C ALA A 75 -5.65 -23.93 -7.32
N TRP A 76 -5.81 -22.92 -8.19
CA TRP A 76 -7.11 -22.48 -8.69
C TRP A 76 -7.70 -23.40 -9.77
N ALA A 77 -6.87 -24.23 -10.42
CA ALA A 77 -7.29 -25.19 -11.44
C ALA A 77 -7.72 -26.53 -10.82
N GLN A 78 -7.53 -26.71 -9.51
CA GLN A 78 -8.05 -27.87 -8.79
C GLN A 78 -9.54 -27.67 -8.51
N PRO A 79 -10.38 -28.69 -8.74
CA PRO A 79 -11.78 -28.66 -8.31
C PRO A 79 -11.85 -28.36 -6.81
N LYS A 80 -12.59 -27.30 -6.45
CA LYS A 80 -12.83 -26.96 -5.05
C LYS A 80 -13.77 -27.99 -4.44
N GLU A 81 -13.54 -28.35 -3.18
CA GLU A 81 -14.50 -29.16 -2.44
C GLU A 81 -15.88 -28.47 -2.41
N PRO A 82 -16.97 -29.24 -2.51
CA PRO A 82 -18.31 -28.69 -2.43
C PRO A 82 -18.52 -28.01 -1.08
N VAL A 83 -18.93 -26.74 -1.12
CA VAL A 83 -19.21 -25.95 0.08
C VAL A 83 -20.45 -26.54 0.77
N LYS A 84 -20.33 -26.88 2.05
CA LYS A 84 -21.47 -27.32 2.86
C LYS A 84 -22.49 -26.16 2.96
N PRO A 85 -23.77 -26.39 2.62
CA PRO A 85 -24.78 -25.35 2.74
C PRO A 85 -24.95 -24.95 4.20
N ILE A 86 -25.04 -23.63 4.44
CA ILE A 86 -25.29 -23.10 5.77
C ILE A 86 -26.69 -23.52 6.25
N THR A 87 -26.79 -23.98 7.49
CA THR A 87 -28.07 -24.37 8.07
C THR A 87 -28.85 -23.14 8.52
N VAL A 88 -30.17 -23.27 8.62
CA VAL A 88 -31.04 -22.20 9.12
C VAL A 88 -30.70 -21.83 10.57
N GLU A 89 -30.28 -22.80 11.38
CA GLU A 89 -29.85 -22.58 12.76
C GLU A 89 -28.58 -21.74 12.83
N GLU A 90 -27.60 -22.02 11.97
CA GLU A 90 -26.36 -21.25 11.88
C GLU A 90 -26.65 -19.80 11.42
N LEU A 91 -27.55 -19.61 10.45
CA LEU A 91 -28.00 -18.27 10.06
C LEU A 91 -28.66 -17.52 11.22
N ARG A 92 -29.50 -18.19 12.01
CA ARG A 92 -30.15 -17.57 13.18
C ARG A 92 -29.14 -17.19 14.24
N ARG A 93 -28.13 -18.03 14.50
CA ARG A 93 -27.04 -17.75 15.43
C ARG A 93 -26.24 -16.52 14.99
N GLN A 94 -25.80 -16.49 13.73
CA GLN A 94 -25.05 -15.37 13.17
C GLN A 94 -25.85 -14.06 13.24
N LYS A 95 -27.16 -14.12 12.98
CA LYS A 95 -28.04 -12.96 13.13
C LYS A 95 -28.12 -12.48 14.57
N ALA A 96 -28.30 -13.38 15.54
CA ALA A 96 -28.37 -13.04 16.95
C ALA A 96 -27.06 -12.40 17.46
N GLU A 97 -25.89 -12.93 17.05
CA GLU A 97 -24.58 -12.37 17.39
C GLU A 97 -24.42 -10.96 16.81
N THR A 98 -24.84 -10.75 15.55
CA THR A 98 -24.80 -9.45 14.89
C THR A 98 -25.73 -8.44 15.58
N GLU A 99 -26.94 -8.84 15.94
CA GLU A 99 -27.88 -7.98 16.67
C GLU A 99 -27.36 -7.62 18.08
N ALA A 100 -26.77 -8.58 18.79
CA ALA A 100 -26.15 -8.34 20.08
C ALA A 100 -24.96 -7.37 19.99
N TRP A 101 -24.15 -7.48 18.92
CA TRP A 101 -23.08 -6.52 18.66
C TRP A 101 -23.64 -5.12 18.36
N LYS A 102 -24.66 -5.01 17.49
CA LYS A 102 -25.33 -3.74 17.17
C LYS A 102 -25.92 -3.06 18.40
N LYS A 103 -26.59 -3.82 19.28
CA LYS A 103 -27.15 -3.30 20.54
C LYS A 103 -26.06 -2.75 21.46
N ARG A 104 -24.95 -3.47 21.62
CA ARG A 104 -23.80 -3.01 22.41
C ARG A 104 -23.20 -1.73 21.83
N ALA A 105 -22.99 -1.70 20.51
CA ALA A 105 -22.46 -0.51 19.83
C ALA A 105 -23.38 0.71 19.99
N ALA A 106 -24.70 0.53 19.85
CA ALA A 106 -25.68 1.59 20.05
C ALA A 106 -25.66 2.13 21.49
N ALA A 107 -25.65 1.24 22.49
CA ALA A 107 -25.57 1.63 23.90
C ALA A 107 -24.28 2.43 24.20
N SER A 108 -23.13 1.99 23.69
CA SER A 108 -21.88 2.73 23.84
C SER A 108 -21.92 4.11 23.14
N ALA A 109 -22.56 4.21 21.98
CA ALA A 109 -22.73 5.47 21.27
C ALA A 109 -23.63 6.45 22.04
N GLU A 110 -24.72 5.97 22.65
CA GLU A 110 -25.58 6.81 23.49
C GLU A 110 -24.85 7.34 24.72
N LEU A 111 -24.05 6.51 25.39
CA LEU A 111 -23.25 6.94 26.54
C LEU A 111 -22.27 8.05 26.15
N LYS A 112 -21.59 7.91 25.00
CA LYS A 112 -20.71 8.96 24.46
C LYS A 112 -21.46 10.26 24.19
N ARG A 113 -22.61 10.19 23.51
CA ARG A 113 -23.45 11.37 23.23
C ARG A 113 -23.91 12.08 24.49
N LYS A 114 -24.31 11.33 25.52
CA LYS A 114 -24.70 11.91 26.82
C LYS A 114 -23.54 12.63 27.48
N ARG A 115 -22.35 12.03 27.45
CA ARG A 115 -21.12 12.64 27.99
C ARG A 115 -20.75 13.92 27.24
N GLU A 116 -20.71 13.87 25.91
CA GLU A 116 -20.41 15.03 25.06
C GLU A 116 -21.40 16.18 25.32
N ARG A 117 -22.69 15.86 25.48
CA ARG A 117 -23.70 16.86 25.84
C ARG A 117 -23.42 17.49 27.20
N ALA A 118 -23.11 16.68 28.20
CA ALA A 118 -22.79 17.18 29.54
C ALA A 118 -21.54 18.10 29.52
N GLU A 119 -20.51 17.74 28.74
CA GLU A 119 -19.31 18.56 28.54
C GLU A 119 -19.65 19.90 27.85
N GLN A 120 -20.50 19.88 26.81
CA GLN A 120 -20.98 21.10 26.16
C GLN A 120 -21.81 21.98 27.08
N GLU A 121 -22.71 21.40 27.87
CA GLU A 121 -23.53 22.12 28.84
C GLU A 121 -22.67 22.76 29.94
N ALA A 122 -21.67 22.05 30.44
CA ALA A 122 -20.70 22.57 31.41
C ALA A 122 -19.93 23.77 30.84
N TYR A 123 -19.37 23.63 29.64
CA TYR A 123 -18.68 24.72 28.96
C TYR A 123 -19.60 25.93 28.72
N ALA A 124 -20.83 25.70 28.25
CA ALA A 124 -21.80 26.76 28.05
C ALA A 124 -22.21 27.44 29.37
N ALA A 125 -22.27 26.70 30.48
CA ALA A 125 -22.53 27.25 31.80
C ALA A 125 -21.40 28.16 32.28
N GLU A 126 -20.13 27.76 32.07
CA GLU A 126 -18.97 28.59 32.38
C GLU A 126 -18.98 29.90 31.58
N GLN A 127 -19.27 29.83 30.28
CA GLN A 127 -19.37 31.02 29.43
C GLN A 127 -20.50 31.96 29.88
N ARG A 128 -21.67 31.41 30.24
CA ARG A 128 -22.78 32.20 30.79
C ARG A 128 -22.41 32.84 32.12
N ALA A 129 -21.70 32.14 33.00
CA ALA A 129 -21.25 32.70 34.27
C ALA A 129 -20.24 33.84 34.06
N ALA A 130 -19.24 33.64 33.19
CA ALA A 130 -18.27 34.68 32.84
C ALA A 130 -18.94 35.91 32.20
N GLN A 131 -19.94 35.70 31.33
CA GLN A 131 -20.72 36.81 30.77
C GLN A 131 -21.53 37.53 31.84
N ALA A 132 -22.16 36.80 32.76
CA ALA A 132 -22.95 37.40 33.85
C ALA A 132 -22.08 38.30 34.76
N GLU A 133 -20.84 37.90 35.05
CA GLU A 133 -19.91 38.77 35.79
C GLU A 133 -19.56 40.04 35.00
N ARG A 134 -19.22 39.91 33.70
CA ARG A 134 -18.98 41.08 32.84
C ARG A 134 -20.18 42.03 32.77
N ASP A 135 -21.39 41.48 32.68
CA ASP A 135 -22.62 42.25 32.64
C ASP A 135 -22.85 43.01 33.96
N ARG A 136 -22.55 42.39 35.11
CA ARG A 136 -22.60 43.05 36.42
C ARG A 136 -21.58 44.17 36.54
N GLU A 137 -20.33 43.93 36.13
CA GLU A 137 -19.27 44.94 36.13
C GLU A 137 -19.64 46.12 35.23
N TRP A 138 -20.16 45.85 34.03
CA TRP A 138 -20.62 46.87 33.11
C TRP A 138 -21.78 47.68 33.70
N ALA A 139 -22.78 47.02 34.27
CA ALA A 139 -23.91 47.68 34.93
C ALA A 139 -23.44 48.56 36.10
N ALA A 140 -22.51 48.08 36.93
CA ALA A 140 -21.92 48.85 38.02
C ALA A 140 -21.14 50.07 37.53
N ALA A 141 -20.37 49.93 36.44
CA ALA A 141 -19.64 51.05 35.82
C ALA A 141 -20.59 52.11 35.26
N GLN A 142 -21.68 51.69 34.60
CA GLN A 142 -22.71 52.61 34.10
C GLN A 142 -23.42 53.35 35.24
N ALA A 143 -23.72 52.66 36.34
CA ALA A 143 -24.32 53.28 37.52
C ALA A 143 -23.41 54.37 38.10
N ARG A 144 -22.11 54.08 38.27
CA ARG A 144 -21.11 55.06 38.74
C ARG A 144 -20.99 56.29 37.84
N ARG A 145 -21.12 56.13 36.51
CA ARG A 145 -21.07 57.22 35.54
C ARG A 145 -22.33 58.10 35.53
N LYS A 146 -23.45 57.61 36.07
CA LYS A 146 -24.73 58.32 36.14
C LYS A 146 -24.98 59.02 37.48
N VAL A 147 -24.08 58.87 38.45
CA VAL A 147 -24.10 59.68 39.68
C VAL A 147 -23.55 61.07 39.31
N PRO A 148 -24.31 62.16 39.48
CA PRO A 148 -23.88 63.53 39.17
C PRO A 148 -22.76 64.01 40.09
#